data_AF-A0A382PVV0-F1
#
_entry.id   AF-A0A382PVV0-F1
#
_cell.length_a   1.000
_cell.length_b   1.000
_cell.length_c   1.000
_cell.angle_alpha   90.00
_cell.angle_beta   90.00
_cell.angle_gamma   90.00
#
_symmetry.space_group_name_H-M   'P 1'
#
loop_
_entity.id
_entity.type
_entity.pdbx_description
1 polymer ?
#
loop_
_entity_poly.entity_id
_entity_poly.type
_entity_poly.pdbx_seq_one_letter_code
_entity_poly.pdbx_strand_id
1 'polypeptide(L)'
;MVATSESYDGQRPSSRRVYVQGKIHSEVNVSMREIELSSTKKLTGEEKINGPVRVYDCSGPWGDPQKDCDVEQGLPALRENWIRGRGDVEEYSGRVVKPKDDGYLSDRHVEHLSNRDQHRVFPGLKRPPLCAKKHPVTQLWYAQQGVVTPEMEYIAIRENLGRDQALELIKDDRSALSQQHPGQCFGASIPEYITPEFVRQEVASGRAIIPANINHPELEPMIIGRNFLVKINANIGNSAVASSIQEEVEKMRW
;
A
#
# COMPACT_ATOMS: atom_id res chain seq x y z
N MET A 1 -2.32 -2.03 -30.61
CA MET A 1 -3.02 -0.85 -30.07
C MET A 1 -2.18 -0.41 -28.89
N VAL A 2 -1.34 0.61 -29.07
CA VAL A 2 -0.47 1.13 -27.99
C VAL A 2 -1.34 2.11 -27.22
N ALA A 3 -1.74 1.76 -26.01
CA ALA A 3 -2.41 2.69 -25.12
C ALA A 3 -1.40 3.80 -24.78
N THR A 4 -1.62 5.00 -25.28
CA THR A 4 -0.91 6.20 -24.86
C THR A 4 -1.47 6.66 -23.52
N SER A 5 -0.65 7.29 -22.67
CA SER A 5 -1.10 7.78 -21.35
C SER A 5 -2.24 8.81 -21.43
N GLU A 6 -2.38 9.50 -22.56
CA GLU A 6 -3.51 10.38 -22.87
C GLU A 6 -4.88 9.66 -22.96
N SER A 7 -4.91 8.33 -22.97
CA SER A 7 -6.14 7.53 -23.13
C SER A 7 -6.78 7.04 -21.82
N TYR A 8 -6.20 7.33 -20.66
CA TYR A 8 -6.72 6.92 -19.35
C TYR A 8 -6.91 8.13 -18.44
N ASP A 9 -8.17 8.46 -18.14
CA ASP A 9 -8.56 9.57 -17.26
C ASP A 9 -8.50 9.21 -15.77
N GLY A 10 -7.95 8.03 -15.43
CA GLY A 10 -7.91 7.51 -14.07
C GLY A 10 -9.27 7.03 -13.53
N GLN A 11 -10.37 7.28 -14.24
CA GLN A 11 -11.71 6.95 -13.77
C GLN A 11 -11.99 5.47 -13.99
N ARG A 12 -12.30 4.80 -12.88
CA ARG A 12 -12.75 3.42 -12.88
C ARG A 12 -14.27 3.46 -12.71
N PRO A 13 -15.07 3.21 -13.78
CA PRO A 13 -16.52 3.43 -13.74
C PRO A 13 -17.17 2.60 -12.63
N SER A 14 -18.20 3.18 -12.00
CA SER A 14 -18.95 2.58 -10.90
C SER A 14 -18.10 2.17 -9.69
N SER A 15 -16.92 2.78 -9.52
CA SER A 15 -16.07 2.50 -8.37
C SER A 15 -15.67 3.76 -7.63
N ARG A 16 -15.59 3.64 -6.31
CA ARG A 16 -15.15 4.70 -5.40
C ARG A 16 -14.14 4.16 -4.42
N ARG A 17 -13.26 5.05 -3.94
CA ARG A 17 -12.38 4.72 -2.82
C ARG A 17 -13.18 4.78 -1.52
N VAL A 18 -12.97 3.80 -0.66
CA VAL A 18 -13.55 3.74 0.68
C VAL A 18 -12.45 3.48 1.70
N TYR A 19 -12.75 3.80 2.95
CA TYR A 19 -11.81 3.83 4.04
C TYR A 19 -12.39 3.01 5.20
N VAL A 20 -11.66 1.99 5.64
CA VAL A 20 -12.06 1.12 6.74
C VAL A 20 -11.21 1.46 7.96
N GLN A 21 -11.89 1.94 9.00
CA GLN A 21 -11.28 2.38 10.24
C GLN A 21 -10.76 1.20 11.07
N GLY A 22 -9.56 1.36 11.65
CA GLY A 22 -8.96 0.43 12.61
C GLY A 22 -9.76 0.33 13.91
N LYS A 23 -9.67 -0.82 14.57
CA LYS A 23 -10.34 -1.15 15.85
C LYS A 23 -9.38 -1.05 17.04
N ILE A 24 -8.11 -1.41 16.85
CA ILE A 24 -7.06 -1.39 17.88
C ILE A 24 -6.36 -0.03 17.88
N HIS A 25 -5.93 0.43 16.70
CA HIS A 25 -5.24 1.70 16.50
C HIS A 25 -6.17 2.69 15.78
N SER A 26 -6.58 3.75 16.48
CA SER A 26 -7.55 4.74 15.99
C SER A 26 -7.08 5.57 14.79
N GLU A 27 -5.78 5.60 14.57
CA GLU A 27 -5.14 6.30 13.47
C GLU A 27 -4.98 5.42 12.20
N VAL A 28 -5.30 4.12 12.29
CA VAL A 28 -5.29 3.21 11.14
C VAL A 28 -6.55 3.43 10.32
N ASN A 29 -6.35 3.79 9.05
CA ASN A 29 -7.43 3.90 8.09
C ASN A 29 -7.05 3.24 6.77
N VAL A 30 -7.70 2.14 6.44
CA VAL A 30 -7.32 1.25 5.34
C VAL A 30 -8.14 1.57 4.10
N SER A 31 -7.46 1.97 3.03
CA SER A 31 -8.10 2.23 1.75
C SER A 31 -8.44 0.94 1.01
N MET A 32 -9.64 0.91 0.45
CA MET A 32 -10.12 -0.12 -0.47
C MET A 32 -10.85 0.55 -1.63
N ARG A 33 -11.10 -0.22 -2.68
CA ARG A 33 -11.99 0.22 -3.75
C ARG A 33 -13.30 -0.54 -3.67
N GLU A 34 -14.40 0.18 -3.71
CA GLU A 34 -15.75 -0.35 -3.68
C GLU A 34 -16.39 -0.17 -5.05
N ILE A 35 -16.91 -1.26 -5.61
CA ILE A 35 -17.55 -1.30 -6.93
C ILE A 35 -19.05 -1.50 -6.71
N GLU A 36 -19.85 -0.54 -7.17
CA GLU A 36 -21.30 -0.63 -7.13
C GLU A 36 -21.79 -1.63 -8.20
N LEU A 37 -22.71 -2.51 -7.80
CA LEU A 37 -23.31 -3.48 -8.70
C LEU A 37 -24.70 -3.03 -9.10
N SER A 38 -25.05 -3.22 -10.38
CA SER A 38 -26.43 -3.06 -10.81
C SER A 38 -27.34 -4.08 -10.13
N SER A 39 -28.61 -3.72 -9.96
CA SER A 39 -29.64 -4.62 -9.47
C SER A 39 -29.86 -5.80 -10.41
N THR A 40 -30.13 -6.98 -9.84
CA THR A 40 -30.50 -8.18 -10.61
C THR A 40 -32.01 -8.24 -10.78
N LYS A 41 -32.48 -8.20 -12.04
CA LYS A 41 -33.88 -8.44 -12.38
C LYS A 41 -34.15 -9.94 -12.45
N LYS A 42 -35.02 -10.44 -11.57
CA LYS A 42 -35.47 -11.84 -11.61
C LYS A 42 -36.52 -12.05 -12.70
N LEU A 43 -36.67 -13.29 -13.16
CA LEU A 43 -37.73 -13.69 -14.11
C LEU A 43 -39.16 -13.39 -13.60
N THR A 44 -39.32 -13.24 -12.28
CA THR A 44 -40.59 -12.87 -11.62
C THR A 44 -40.93 -11.38 -11.71
N GLY A 45 -40.05 -10.54 -12.29
CA GLY A 45 -40.19 -9.08 -12.33
C GLY A 45 -39.70 -8.36 -11.06
N GLU A 46 -39.33 -9.11 -10.02
CA GLU A 46 -38.74 -8.57 -8.79
C GLU A 46 -37.28 -8.15 -9.01
N GLU A 47 -36.89 -7.01 -8.43
CA GLU A 47 -35.56 -6.45 -8.52
C GLU A 47 -34.77 -6.70 -7.22
N LYS A 48 -33.68 -7.46 -7.28
CA LYS A 48 -32.77 -7.70 -6.15
C LYS A 48 -31.65 -6.66 -6.18
N ILE A 49 -31.56 -5.84 -5.13
CA ILE A 49 -30.43 -4.92 -4.94
C ILE A 49 -29.20 -5.73 -4.56
N ASN A 50 -28.10 -5.54 -5.30
CA ASN A 50 -26.82 -6.17 -5.02
C ASN A 50 -25.98 -5.26 -4.14
N GLY A 51 -25.39 -5.81 -3.09
CA GLY A 51 -24.40 -5.09 -2.29
C GLY A 51 -23.14 -4.79 -3.12
N PRO A 52 -22.39 -3.72 -2.79
CA PRO A 52 -21.17 -3.42 -3.52
C PRO A 52 -20.07 -4.45 -3.24
N VAL A 53 -19.13 -4.58 -4.17
CA VAL A 53 -17.97 -5.48 -4.02
C VAL A 53 -16.73 -4.65 -3.69
N ARG A 54 -16.07 -5.01 -2.58
CA ARG A 54 -14.79 -4.42 -2.22
C ARG A 54 -13.64 -5.23 -2.80
N VAL A 55 -12.67 -4.52 -3.36
CA VAL A 55 -11.47 -5.10 -3.96
C VAL A 55 -10.22 -4.44 -3.40
N TYR A 56 -9.12 -5.18 -3.45
CA TYR A 56 -7.81 -4.67 -3.07
C TYR A 56 -7.45 -3.50 -3.99
N ASP A 57 -6.97 -2.39 -3.41
CA ASP A 57 -6.56 -1.21 -4.15
C ASP A 57 -5.14 -0.80 -3.77
N CYS A 58 -4.28 -0.72 -4.78
CA CYS A 58 -2.87 -0.32 -4.68
C CYS A 58 -2.60 1.05 -5.30
N SER A 59 -3.64 1.78 -5.74
CA SER A 59 -3.49 3.09 -6.39
C SER A 59 -2.94 4.18 -5.48
N GLY A 60 -2.94 3.97 -4.15
CA GLY A 60 -2.53 4.98 -3.18
C GLY A 60 -3.38 6.25 -3.26
N PRO A 61 -2.94 7.38 -2.69
CA PRO A 61 -3.70 8.63 -2.70
C PRO A 61 -4.12 9.12 -4.10
N TRP A 62 -3.41 8.72 -5.16
CA TRP A 62 -3.75 9.05 -6.55
C TRP A 62 -5.10 8.49 -7.02
N GLY A 63 -5.58 7.40 -6.40
CA GLY A 63 -6.90 6.85 -6.68
C GLY A 63 -8.03 7.51 -5.90
N ASP A 64 -7.76 8.56 -5.13
CA ASP A 64 -8.76 9.29 -4.35
C ASP A 64 -9.03 10.67 -4.99
N PRO A 65 -10.20 10.88 -5.62
CA PRO A 65 -10.55 12.17 -6.21
C PRO A 65 -10.59 13.34 -5.20
N GLN A 66 -10.65 13.05 -3.90
CA GLN A 66 -10.63 14.05 -2.84
C GLN A 66 -9.22 14.43 -2.38
N LYS A 67 -8.19 13.74 -2.87
CA LYS A 67 -6.78 14.01 -2.53
C LYS A 67 -6.12 14.79 -3.67
N ASP A 68 -5.79 16.04 -3.40
CA ASP A 68 -4.90 16.79 -4.26
C ASP A 68 -3.47 16.29 -4.05
N CYS A 69 -2.93 15.61 -5.06
CA CYS A 69 -1.62 15.00 -5.01
C CYS A 69 -0.69 15.76 -5.95
N ASP A 70 0.32 16.40 -5.38
CA ASP A 70 1.37 17.10 -6.12
C ASP A 70 2.67 16.30 -6.04
N VAL A 71 3.26 16.02 -7.22
CA VAL A 71 4.53 15.29 -7.33
C VAL A 71 5.60 16.01 -6.52
N GLU A 72 5.66 17.34 -6.60
CA GLU A 72 6.75 18.14 -6.03
C GLU A 72 6.65 18.22 -4.50
N GLN A 73 5.44 18.04 -3.94
CA GLN A 73 5.21 18.04 -2.50
C GLN A 73 5.37 16.66 -1.87
N GLY A 74 5.18 15.59 -2.66
CA GLY A 74 5.19 14.22 -2.18
C GLY A 74 3.86 13.80 -1.58
N LEU A 75 3.75 12.52 -1.22
CA LEU A 75 2.53 11.97 -0.63
C LEU A 75 2.47 12.27 0.88
N PRO A 76 1.26 12.29 1.47
CA PRO A 76 1.11 12.41 2.91
C PRO A 76 1.84 11.30 3.66
N ALA A 77 2.54 11.65 4.73
CA ALA A 77 3.31 10.72 5.57
C ALA A 77 2.38 9.93 6.54
N LEU A 78 1.53 9.07 5.98
CA LEU A 78 0.51 8.27 6.69
C LEU A 78 1.01 7.65 7.99
N ARG A 79 2.20 7.03 7.96
CA ARG A 79 2.74 6.23 9.06
C ARG A 79 3.62 7.03 10.02
N GLU A 80 3.83 8.34 9.79
CA GLU A 80 4.79 9.11 10.59
C GLU A 80 4.48 9.05 12.09
N ASN A 81 3.22 9.25 12.45
CA ASN A 81 2.77 9.19 13.85
C ASN A 81 2.94 7.78 14.44
N TRP A 82 2.76 6.72 13.65
CA TRP A 82 2.91 5.34 14.12
C TRP A 82 4.38 5.01 14.42
N ILE A 83 5.27 5.50 13.55
CA ILE A 83 6.72 5.28 13.65
C ILE A 83 7.26 6.04 14.86
N ARG A 84 6.93 7.34 15.00
CA ARG A 84 7.39 8.17 16.12
C ARG A 84 6.72 7.81 17.44
N GLY A 85 5.43 7.48 17.42
CA GLY A 85 4.62 7.15 18.60
C GLY A 85 5.09 5.91 19.35
N ARG A 86 5.80 4.99 18.69
CA ARG A 86 6.47 3.84 19.34
C ARG A 86 7.61 4.25 20.28
N GLY A 87 8.24 5.40 20.02
CA GLY A 87 9.36 5.89 20.83
C GLY A 87 10.72 5.27 20.52
N ASP A 88 10.79 4.31 19.59
CA ASP A 88 11.99 3.50 19.32
C ASP A 88 12.96 4.08 18.29
N VAL A 89 12.60 5.22 17.69
CA VAL A 89 13.39 5.90 16.65
C VAL A 89 13.88 7.27 17.09
N GLU A 90 15.04 7.67 16.58
CA GLU A 90 15.61 9.02 16.73
C GLU A 90 16.05 9.60 15.38
N GLU A 91 16.18 10.91 15.34
CA GLU A 91 16.62 11.64 14.15
C GLU A 91 18.15 11.67 14.09
N TYR A 92 18.70 11.59 12.88
CA TYR A 92 20.13 11.74 12.63
C TYR A 92 20.39 12.58 11.39
N SER A 93 21.63 13.00 11.19
CA SER A 93 22.00 13.95 10.11
C SER A 93 21.86 13.40 8.69
N GLY A 94 21.67 12.09 8.52
CA GLY A 94 21.65 11.45 7.21
C GLY A 94 23.02 11.37 6.55
N ARG A 95 23.07 10.64 5.44
CA ARG A 95 24.21 10.62 4.52
C ARG A 95 24.06 11.76 3.51
N VAL A 96 25.15 12.49 3.26
CA VAL A 96 25.20 13.48 2.18
C VAL A 96 25.34 12.77 0.83
N VAL A 97 24.47 13.14 -0.13
CA VAL A 97 24.51 12.66 -1.52
C VAL A 97 25.79 13.12 -2.18
N LYS A 98 26.47 12.21 -2.89
CA LYS A 98 27.71 12.49 -3.63
C LYS A 98 27.43 12.43 -5.13
N PRO A 99 28.17 13.16 -5.99
CA PRO A 99 27.97 13.12 -7.45
C PRO A 99 27.96 11.72 -8.05
N LYS A 100 28.76 10.81 -7.48
CA LYS A 100 28.84 9.41 -7.92
C LYS A 100 27.56 8.61 -7.69
N ASP A 101 26.68 9.05 -6.79
CA ASP A 101 25.39 8.41 -6.52
C ASP A 101 24.44 8.60 -7.72
N ASP A 102 24.63 9.69 -8.48
CA ASP A 102 23.88 10.02 -9.69
C ASP A 102 24.68 9.74 -10.98
N GLY A 103 25.79 8.99 -10.87
CA GLY A 103 26.61 8.60 -12.02
C GLY A 103 27.62 9.65 -12.51
N TYR A 104 27.86 10.72 -11.76
CA TYR A 104 28.84 11.76 -12.13
C TYR A 104 30.22 11.53 -11.50
N LEU A 105 31.26 11.92 -12.24
CA LEU A 105 32.66 11.79 -11.81
C LEU A 105 33.09 12.84 -10.78
N SER A 106 32.48 14.03 -10.79
CA SER A 106 32.86 15.14 -9.89
C SER A 106 31.79 16.23 -9.81
N ASP A 107 31.86 17.08 -8.77
CA ASP A 107 30.96 18.24 -8.59
C ASP A 107 31.05 19.23 -9.76
N ARG A 108 32.22 19.36 -10.41
CA ARG A 108 32.38 20.20 -11.61
C ARG A 108 31.58 19.71 -12.82
N HIS A 109 31.41 18.39 -12.97
CA HIS A 109 30.52 17.83 -14.01
C HIS A 109 29.04 18.07 -13.70
N VAL A 110 28.70 18.13 -12.41
CA VAL A 110 27.35 18.44 -11.93
C VAL A 110 26.97 19.88 -12.29
N GLU A 111 27.87 20.85 -12.09
CA GLU A 111 27.65 22.28 -12.39
C GLU A 111 27.51 22.60 -13.88
N HIS A 112 28.24 21.91 -14.77
CA HIS A 112 28.16 22.15 -16.21
C HIS A 112 26.86 21.67 -16.86
N LEU A 113 26.15 20.73 -16.23
CA LEU A 113 24.92 20.10 -16.74
C LEU A 113 23.64 20.62 -16.07
N SER A 114 23.74 21.42 -15.00
CA SER A 114 22.61 21.86 -14.18
C SER A 114 21.56 22.68 -14.94
N ASN A 115 21.88 23.18 -16.13
CA ASN A 115 20.91 23.87 -16.99
C ASN A 115 19.93 22.93 -17.73
N ARG A 116 20.13 21.61 -17.72
CA ARG A 116 19.27 20.65 -18.44
C ARG A 116 18.27 19.87 -17.58
N ASP A 117 18.52 19.69 -16.28
CA ASP A 117 17.65 18.92 -15.36
C ASP A 117 17.36 19.72 -14.09
N GLN A 118 16.20 20.40 -14.06
CA GLN A 118 15.79 21.29 -12.96
C GLN A 118 15.38 20.55 -11.66
N HIS A 119 15.24 19.22 -11.67
CA HIS A 119 14.69 18.44 -10.54
C HIS A 119 15.65 17.37 -9.98
N ARG A 120 16.96 17.65 -9.89
CA ARG A 120 17.94 16.70 -9.31
C ARG A 120 17.70 16.34 -7.84
N VAL A 121 17.17 17.27 -7.05
CA VAL A 121 16.88 17.08 -5.63
C VAL A 121 15.40 17.19 -5.42
N PHE A 122 14.81 16.19 -4.78
CA PHE A 122 13.39 16.21 -4.45
C PHE A 122 13.09 17.32 -3.42
N PRO A 123 12.30 18.35 -3.77
CA PRO A 123 12.08 19.50 -2.90
C PRO A 123 11.18 19.18 -1.70
N GLY A 124 10.38 18.10 -1.78
CA GLY A 124 9.47 17.67 -0.73
C GLY A 124 10.13 16.93 0.43
N LEU A 125 11.43 16.61 0.39
CA LEU A 125 12.11 15.93 1.49
C LEU A 125 12.42 16.91 2.64
N LYS A 126 11.39 17.22 3.43
CA LYS A 126 11.46 18.20 4.53
C LYS A 126 11.78 17.59 5.90
N ARG A 127 11.87 16.26 6.01
CA ARG A 127 12.03 15.56 7.28
C ARG A 127 13.45 15.04 7.47
N PRO A 128 14.00 15.11 8.70
CA PRO A 128 15.25 14.44 9.03
C PRO A 128 15.06 12.92 8.97
N PRO A 129 16.07 12.17 8.51
CA PRO A 129 15.99 10.73 8.48
C PRO A 129 16.03 10.15 9.89
N LEU A 130 15.38 9.01 10.06
CA LEU A 130 15.26 8.27 11.31
C LEU A 130 16.19 7.07 11.33
N CYS A 131 16.70 6.75 12.53
CA CYS A 131 17.40 5.52 12.85
C CYS A 131 16.84 4.90 14.15
N ALA A 132 17.23 3.65 14.43
CA ALA A 132 16.82 2.95 15.65
C ALA A 132 17.61 3.44 16.86
N LYS A 133 16.95 3.64 18.01
CA LYS A 133 17.60 4.11 19.26
C LYS A 133 18.37 3.01 19.99
N LYS A 134 17.69 1.94 20.40
CA LYS A 134 18.22 0.96 21.37
C LYS A 134 18.17 -0.48 20.88
N HIS A 135 17.14 -0.83 20.12
CA HIS A 135 16.91 -2.18 19.62
C HIS A 135 16.47 -2.13 18.15
N PRO A 136 16.44 -3.27 17.45
CA PRO A 136 15.90 -3.33 16.10
C PRO A 136 14.45 -2.84 16.06
N VAL A 137 14.13 -2.03 15.05
CA VAL A 137 12.78 -1.47 14.81
C VAL A 137 12.03 -2.20 13.70
N THR A 138 12.39 -3.46 13.46
CA THR A 138 11.80 -4.27 12.38
C THR A 138 10.46 -4.86 12.82
N GLN A 139 9.58 -5.10 11.85
CA GLN A 139 8.30 -5.77 12.13
C GLN A 139 8.50 -7.19 12.68
N LEU A 140 9.57 -7.88 12.28
CA LEU A 140 9.98 -9.17 12.85
C LEU A 140 10.29 -9.06 14.35
N TRP A 141 11.04 -8.03 14.76
CA TRP A 141 11.39 -7.84 16.17
C TRP A 141 10.13 -7.60 17.01
N TYR A 142 9.26 -6.67 16.60
CA TYR A 142 8.00 -6.41 17.30
C TYR A 142 7.11 -7.66 17.37
N ALA A 143 7.02 -8.41 16.27
CA ALA A 143 6.24 -9.64 16.22
C ALA A 143 6.76 -10.67 17.22
N GLN A 144 8.06 -10.86 17.34
CA GLN A 144 8.68 -11.78 18.30
C GLN A 144 8.50 -11.34 19.76
N GLN A 145 8.34 -10.05 20.04
CA GLN A 145 7.98 -9.52 21.36
C GLN A 145 6.49 -9.66 21.69
N GLY A 146 5.68 -10.21 20.78
CA GLY A 146 4.22 -10.32 20.97
C GLY A 146 3.46 -9.02 20.75
N VAL A 147 4.07 -8.01 20.11
CA VAL A 147 3.46 -6.71 19.86
C VAL A 147 2.75 -6.70 18.50
N VAL A 148 1.47 -6.30 18.50
CA VAL A 148 0.71 -6.02 17.27
C VAL A 148 0.86 -4.54 16.91
N THR A 149 1.59 -4.27 15.83
CA THR A 149 1.84 -2.90 15.36
C THR A 149 0.65 -2.35 14.55
N PRO A 150 0.55 -1.02 14.36
CA PRO A 150 -0.42 -0.42 13.43
C PRO A 150 -0.33 -0.99 12.01
N GLU A 151 0.88 -1.34 11.55
CA GLU A 151 1.05 -1.98 10.24
C GLU A 151 0.39 -3.37 10.19
N MET A 152 0.51 -4.18 11.25
CA MET A 152 -0.11 -5.50 11.32
C MET A 152 -1.64 -5.43 11.32
N GLU A 153 -2.22 -4.46 12.02
CA GLU A 153 -3.66 -4.21 11.96
C GLU A 153 -4.11 -3.73 10.57
N TYR A 154 -3.39 -2.76 10.00
CA TYR A 154 -3.67 -2.24 8.66
C TYR A 154 -3.76 -3.39 7.65
N ILE A 155 -2.77 -4.30 7.68
CA ILE A 155 -2.72 -5.49 6.82
C ILE A 155 -3.89 -6.42 7.07
N ALA A 156 -4.24 -6.71 8.33
CA ALA A 156 -5.34 -7.62 8.63
C ALA A 156 -6.67 -7.12 8.04
N ILE A 157 -6.95 -5.82 8.19
CA ILE A 157 -8.13 -5.19 7.58
C ILE A 157 -8.05 -5.25 6.06
N ARG A 158 -6.88 -4.94 5.48
CA ARG A 158 -6.67 -4.90 4.02
C ARG A 158 -6.85 -6.27 3.37
N GLU A 159 -6.33 -7.33 3.97
CA GLU A 159 -6.42 -8.69 3.42
C GLU A 159 -7.83 -9.29 3.56
N ASN A 160 -8.62 -8.84 4.53
CA ASN A 160 -10.02 -9.25 4.65
C ASN A 160 -10.95 -8.54 3.65
N LEU A 161 -10.51 -7.49 2.95
CA LEU A 161 -11.32 -6.77 1.96
C LEU A 161 -12.69 -6.29 2.49
N GLY A 162 -12.79 -6.00 3.79
CA GLY A 162 -14.04 -5.60 4.43
C GLY A 162 -15.07 -6.72 4.58
N ARG A 163 -14.65 -7.99 4.54
CA ARG A 163 -15.50 -9.18 4.72
C ARG A 163 -16.19 -9.30 6.07
N ASP A 164 -15.90 -8.44 7.04
CA ASP A 164 -16.62 -8.36 8.33
C ASP A 164 -18.15 -8.36 8.13
N GLN A 165 -18.65 -7.49 7.24
CA GLN A 165 -20.08 -7.37 6.95
C GLN A 165 -20.59 -8.51 6.05
N ALA A 166 -19.76 -9.01 5.13
CA ALA A 166 -20.13 -10.11 4.25
C ALA A 166 -20.27 -11.44 5.02
N LEU A 167 -19.41 -11.70 6.00
CA LEU A 167 -19.47 -12.89 6.85
C LEU A 167 -20.73 -12.92 7.73
N GLU A 168 -21.25 -11.75 8.13
CA GLU A 168 -22.53 -11.65 8.82
C GLU A 168 -23.72 -11.92 7.87
N LEU A 169 -23.68 -11.41 6.65
CA LEU A 169 -24.74 -11.58 5.64
C LEU A 169 -24.79 -13.00 5.03
N ILE A 170 -23.65 -13.69 4.94
CA ILE A 170 -23.54 -15.05 4.37
C ILE A 170 -24.19 -16.10 5.29
N LYS A 171 -24.35 -15.82 6.59
CA LYS A 171 -24.97 -16.78 7.52
C LYS A 171 -26.42 -17.12 7.17
N ASP A 172 -27.13 -16.24 6.46
CA ASP A 172 -28.56 -16.41 6.14
C ASP A 172 -28.86 -16.74 4.67
N ASP A 173 -27.96 -16.48 3.71
CA ASP A 173 -28.24 -16.71 2.28
C ASP A 173 -27.50 -17.95 1.74
N ARG A 174 -28.24 -19.06 1.56
CA ARG A 174 -27.80 -20.29 0.89
C ARG A 174 -27.63 -20.14 -0.64
N SER A 175 -27.61 -18.92 -1.19
CA SER A 175 -27.37 -18.74 -2.62
C SER A 175 -25.96 -19.18 -3.01
N ALA A 176 -25.83 -19.94 -4.09
CA ALA A 176 -24.59 -20.54 -4.58
C ALA A 176 -23.45 -19.54 -4.91
N LEU A 177 -23.72 -18.23 -4.90
CA LEU A 177 -22.75 -17.18 -5.25
C LEU A 177 -21.79 -16.82 -4.09
N SER A 178 -22.15 -17.12 -2.84
CA SER A 178 -21.28 -16.93 -1.67
C SER A 178 -20.40 -18.14 -1.36
N GLN A 179 -20.63 -19.27 -2.05
CA GLN A 179 -19.84 -20.48 -1.90
C GLN A 179 -18.58 -20.39 -2.77
N GLN A 180 -17.46 -20.03 -2.15
CA GLN A 180 -16.15 -20.13 -2.78
C GLN A 180 -15.69 -21.60 -2.75
N HIS A 181 -15.25 -22.12 -3.89
CA HIS A 181 -14.65 -23.46 -3.96
C HIS A 181 -13.45 -23.51 -2.99
N PRO A 182 -13.32 -24.53 -2.12
CA PRO A 182 -12.29 -24.57 -1.07
C PRO A 182 -10.87 -24.56 -1.64
N GLY A 183 -10.72 -25.03 -2.89
CA GLY A 183 -9.43 -25.08 -3.58
C GLY A 183 -8.50 -26.13 -2.98
N GLN A 184 -7.24 -26.12 -3.41
CA GLN A 184 -6.16 -26.94 -2.86
C GLN A 184 -4.98 -26.03 -2.53
N CYS A 185 -4.69 -25.86 -1.25
CA CYS A 185 -3.65 -24.97 -0.75
C CYS A 185 -2.28 -25.66 -0.53
N PHE A 186 -2.20 -26.97 -0.78
CA PHE A 186 -1.00 -27.80 -0.60
C PHE A 186 -0.38 -27.69 0.80
N GLY A 187 -1.24 -27.68 1.83
CA GLY A 187 -0.83 -27.58 3.24
C GLY A 187 -0.55 -26.16 3.74
N ALA A 188 -1.00 -25.12 3.03
CA ALA A 188 -0.98 -23.76 3.56
C ALA A 188 -2.03 -23.58 4.66
N SER A 189 -1.77 -22.68 5.61
CA SER A 189 -2.64 -22.38 6.74
C SER A 189 -3.35 -21.05 6.51
N ILE A 190 -4.20 -20.99 5.49
CA ILE A 190 -4.96 -19.79 5.14
C ILE A 190 -6.23 -19.76 6.01
N PRO A 191 -6.39 -18.79 6.93
CA PRO A 191 -7.58 -18.70 7.75
C PRO A 191 -8.75 -18.14 6.93
N GLU A 192 -9.98 -18.40 7.38
CA GLU A 192 -11.19 -17.77 6.83
C GLU A 192 -11.20 -16.25 7.06
N TYR A 193 -10.60 -15.82 8.19
CA TYR A 193 -10.51 -14.43 8.60
C TYR A 193 -9.11 -14.11 9.13
N ILE A 194 -8.51 -13.05 8.62
CA ILE A 194 -7.15 -12.64 8.98
C ILE A 194 -7.23 -11.66 10.16
N THR A 195 -6.70 -12.06 11.31
CA THR A 195 -6.62 -11.18 12.49
C THR A 195 -5.25 -10.49 12.57
N PRO A 196 -5.15 -9.33 13.25
CA PRO A 196 -3.86 -8.69 13.50
C PRO A 196 -2.87 -9.62 14.23
N GLU A 197 -3.38 -10.49 15.11
CA GLU A 197 -2.60 -11.51 15.81
C GLU A 197 -2.10 -12.61 14.86
N PHE A 198 -2.90 -13.06 13.90
CA PHE A 198 -2.44 -14.00 12.86
C PHE A 198 -1.32 -13.39 12.02
N VAL A 199 -1.46 -12.11 11.61
CA VAL A 199 -0.41 -11.38 10.91
C VAL A 199 0.88 -11.35 11.73
N ARG A 200 0.78 -11.03 13.02
CA ARG A 200 1.92 -11.05 13.95
C ARG A 200 2.57 -12.44 14.01
N GLN A 201 1.81 -13.52 14.13
CA GLN A 201 2.34 -14.89 14.21
C GLN A 201 3.07 -15.32 12.92
N GLU A 202 2.52 -14.99 11.75
CA GLU A 202 3.17 -15.27 10.45
C GLU A 202 4.48 -14.49 10.29
N VAL A 203 4.53 -13.24 10.76
CA VAL A 203 5.75 -12.44 10.77
C VAL A 203 6.76 -12.97 11.81
N ALA A 204 6.32 -13.29 13.03
CA ALA A 204 7.19 -13.80 14.10
C ALA A 204 7.86 -15.13 13.73
N SER A 205 7.14 -15.98 12.98
CA SER A 205 7.63 -17.27 12.49
C SER A 205 8.44 -17.18 11.19
N GLY A 206 8.60 -15.98 10.62
CA GLY A 206 9.36 -15.74 9.39
C GLY A 206 8.69 -16.28 8.12
N ARG A 207 7.40 -16.63 8.16
CA ARG A 207 6.63 -17.08 6.98
C ARG A 207 6.05 -15.93 6.16
N ALA A 208 6.01 -14.74 6.73
CA ALA A 208 5.59 -13.53 6.06
C ALA A 208 6.46 -12.32 6.45
N ILE A 209 6.49 -11.32 5.58
CA ILE A 209 7.24 -10.08 5.78
C ILE A 209 6.38 -8.85 5.50
N ILE A 210 6.69 -7.76 6.20
CA ILE A 210 6.08 -6.44 6.02
C ILE A 210 7.19 -5.46 5.64
N PRO A 211 7.37 -5.15 4.33
CA PRO A 211 8.43 -4.26 3.86
C PRO A 211 8.09 -2.79 4.17
N ALA A 212 8.38 -2.37 5.40
CA ALA A 212 7.90 -1.09 5.94
C ALA A 212 9.03 -0.28 6.60
N ASN A 213 9.96 0.20 5.79
CA ASN A 213 11.07 1.05 6.23
C ASN A 213 10.53 2.27 7.02
N ILE A 214 11.20 2.61 8.13
CA ILE A 214 10.87 3.75 8.98
C ILE A 214 11.03 5.11 8.28
N ASN A 215 11.84 5.17 7.21
CA ASN A 215 12.02 6.38 6.40
C ASN A 215 11.07 6.47 5.19
N HIS A 216 10.14 5.50 5.07
CA HIS A 216 9.07 5.49 4.06
C HIS A 216 7.67 5.55 4.74
N PRO A 217 7.33 6.67 5.40
CA PRO A 217 6.05 6.85 6.07
C PRO A 217 4.86 7.09 5.13
N GLU A 218 5.07 7.39 3.84
CA GLU A 218 4.01 7.49 2.82
C GLU A 218 3.39 6.13 2.48
N LEU A 219 4.07 5.04 2.85
CA LEU A 219 3.67 3.67 2.55
C LEU A 219 2.30 3.34 3.14
N GLU A 220 1.40 2.80 2.31
CA GLU A 220 0.27 2.00 2.76
C GLU A 220 0.74 0.55 3.02
N PRO A 221 0.74 0.06 4.27
CA PRO A 221 1.31 -1.25 4.58
C PRO A 221 0.67 -2.41 3.80
N MET A 222 1.51 -3.38 3.44
CA MET A 222 1.11 -4.63 2.80
C MET A 222 1.99 -5.78 3.32
N ILE A 223 1.53 -7.01 3.12
CA ILE A 223 2.23 -8.22 3.55
C ILE A 223 2.54 -9.13 2.37
N ILE A 224 3.68 -9.81 2.45
CA ILE A 224 4.08 -10.85 1.51
C ILE A 224 4.25 -12.13 2.32
N GLY A 225 3.48 -13.16 1.98
CA GLY A 225 3.55 -14.47 2.62
C GLY A 225 2.59 -15.46 1.97
N ARG A 226 2.83 -16.75 2.17
CA ARG A 226 2.06 -17.84 1.52
C ARG A 226 0.58 -17.86 1.93
N ASN A 227 0.28 -17.43 3.15
CA ASN A 227 -1.06 -17.49 3.72
C ASN A 227 -1.91 -16.23 3.46
N PHE A 228 -1.46 -15.35 2.56
CA PHE A 228 -2.09 -14.08 2.21
C PHE A 228 -2.41 -14.03 0.71
N LEU A 229 -3.09 -12.97 0.24
CA LEU A 229 -3.31 -12.78 -1.19
C LEU A 229 -1.96 -12.75 -1.94
N VAL A 230 -1.90 -13.37 -3.13
CA VAL A 230 -0.69 -13.31 -3.96
C VAL A 230 -0.43 -11.86 -4.37
N LYS A 231 0.83 -11.42 -4.23
CA LYS A 231 1.25 -10.06 -4.53
C LYS A 231 2.07 -10.07 -5.82
N ILE A 232 1.97 -8.99 -6.60
CA ILE A 232 2.74 -8.78 -7.83
C ILE A 232 3.64 -7.57 -7.68
N ASN A 233 4.73 -7.55 -8.43
CA ASN A 233 5.68 -6.44 -8.49
C ASN A 233 5.84 -5.96 -9.92
N ALA A 234 5.88 -4.64 -10.12
CA ALA A 234 6.21 -4.01 -11.39
C ALA A 234 7.61 -3.39 -11.30
N ASN A 235 8.45 -3.62 -12.30
CA ASN A 235 9.78 -3.03 -12.36
C ASN A 235 9.71 -1.71 -13.14
N ILE A 236 10.22 -0.64 -12.54
CA ILE A 236 10.42 0.69 -13.15
C ILE A 236 11.90 1.06 -13.08
N GLY A 237 12.31 2.10 -13.80
CA GLY A 237 13.69 2.55 -13.79
C GLY A 237 14.04 3.35 -15.03
N ASN A 238 14.90 4.34 -14.82
CA ASN A 238 15.46 5.14 -15.90
C ASN A 238 16.60 4.37 -16.60
N SER A 239 16.78 4.66 -17.89
CA SER A 239 18.00 4.29 -18.62
C SER A 239 18.84 5.55 -18.82
N ALA A 240 20.16 5.40 -18.90
CA ALA A 240 21.08 6.52 -19.16
C ALA A 240 20.81 7.29 -20.47
N VAL A 241 19.91 6.79 -21.31
CA VAL A 241 19.66 7.28 -22.68
C VAL A 241 18.25 7.89 -22.83
N ALA A 242 17.29 7.52 -21.98
CA ALA A 242 15.95 8.08 -21.99
C ALA A 242 15.21 7.76 -20.68
N SER A 243 14.92 8.79 -19.89
CA SER A 243 13.62 9.06 -19.25
C SER A 243 13.72 10.33 -18.39
N SER A 244 12.63 11.10 -18.29
CA SER A 244 12.52 12.23 -17.36
C SER A 244 11.98 11.77 -15.99
N ILE A 245 12.15 12.60 -14.95
CA ILE A 245 11.58 12.30 -13.62
C ILE A 245 10.05 12.20 -13.69
N GLN A 246 9.40 13.04 -14.49
CA GLN A 246 7.95 12.99 -14.67
C GLN A 246 7.50 11.66 -15.27
N GLU A 247 8.21 11.15 -16.29
CA GLU A 247 7.90 9.85 -16.90
C GLU A 247 8.07 8.68 -15.93
N GLU A 248 9.11 8.67 -15.09
CA GLU A 248 9.28 7.60 -14.10
C GLU A 248 8.19 7.65 -13.02
N VAL A 249 7.76 8.85 -12.62
CA VAL A 249 6.63 9.03 -11.69
C VAL A 249 5.32 8.58 -12.34
N GLU A 250 5.14 8.83 -13.63
CA GLU A 250 3.97 8.36 -14.38
C GLU A 250 3.94 6.83 -14.50
N LYS A 251 5.08 6.20 -14.82
CA LYS A 251 5.21 4.72 -14.83
C LYS A 251 4.87 4.10 -13.47
N MET A 252 5.21 4.78 -12.38
CA MET A 252 4.86 4.33 -11.02
C MET A 252 3.34 4.40 -10.75
N ARG A 253 2.62 5.33 -11.37
CA ARG A 253 1.17 5.53 -11.16
C ARG A 253 0.29 4.64 -12.03
N TRP A 254 0.78 4.29 -13.22
CA TRP A 254 0.05 3.53 -14.24
C TRP A 254 -0.25 2.09 -13.82
#